data_AF-A0A0F2D634-F1
#
_entry.id   AF-A0A0F2D634-F1
#
_cell.length_a   1.000
_cell.length_b   1.000
_cell.length_c   1.000
_cell.angle_alpha   90.00
_cell.angle_beta   90.00
_cell.angle_gamma   90.00
#
_symmetry.space_group_name_H-M   'P 1'
#
loop_
_entity.id
_entity.type
_entity.pdbx_description
1 polymer ?
#
loop_
_entity_poly.entity_id
_entity_poly.type
_entity_poly.pdbx_seq_one_letter_code
_entity_poly.pdbx_strand_id
1 'polypeptide(L)'
;MNKLIAFIEKGKPFFEKLSRNIYLRAIRDGFIAGMPVILFSSIFILIAFVPNSWGFKWSDDVVNLLMKPYSYSMGILALLVAGTTAKSLTDSVNRSMEKTNQINYMSTLLAAIVGLLMLAADPIENGLATGFLGTKGLLSAFLAAFVTVAIYKVCVKNNVTIRMPDEVPPNISQVFKDVIPFTLSVVSLYALDLLARHFVGASVAESIGKFFAPLFSAADGYLGITIIFGAFAFFWFVGIHGPSIVEPAIAAITYANAEVNLNLLQQGMHADKILTSGTQMFIVTMGGTGATLVVPFMFMWLTKSKRNRAIGRASVVPTFFGVNEPILFGAPLVLNPIFFIPFIFAPIANVWIFKFFIETLGMNSFTANLPWTTPGPLGIVLGTNFQFLSFVLAALLILVDVAIYYPFLKVYDEQILEEERSGKANDELKEKVAANFNTAKADAILEKAGVEAAQNTITEETNVLVLCAGGGTSGLLANALNKAAAEYKVPVKAAAGGYGAHREMLPEFDLVILAPQVASNFEDMKAETDKLGIKLAKTEGGQYIKLTRDGKGALAFVQAQFEE
;
A
#
# COMPACT_ATOMS: atom_id res chain seq x y z
N MET A 1 21.73 -15.20 16.91
CA MET A 1 21.04 -13.90 17.04
C MET A 1 21.80 -12.78 16.34
N ASN A 2 22.99 -12.39 16.81
CA ASN A 2 23.80 -11.33 16.16
C ASN A 2 24.15 -11.64 14.70
N LYS A 3 24.36 -12.92 14.33
CA LYS A 3 24.56 -13.33 12.93
C LYS A 3 23.34 -13.11 12.02
N LEU A 4 22.12 -13.29 12.55
CA LEU A 4 20.88 -13.07 11.80
C LEU A 4 20.64 -11.58 11.60
N ILE A 5 20.82 -10.78 12.65
CA ILE A 5 20.73 -9.31 12.60
C ILE A 5 21.78 -8.76 11.63
N ALA A 6 23.04 -9.18 11.73
CA ALA A 6 24.09 -8.73 10.81
C ALA A 6 23.82 -9.14 9.34
N PHE A 7 23.21 -10.30 9.11
CA PHE A 7 22.79 -10.71 7.76
C PHE A 7 21.66 -9.83 7.22
N ILE A 8 20.67 -9.52 8.06
CA ILE A 8 19.57 -8.61 7.74
C ILE A 8 20.09 -7.20 7.43
N GLU A 9 20.96 -6.66 8.29
CA GLU A 9 21.57 -5.34 8.12
C GLU A 9 22.40 -5.26 6.84
N LYS A 10 23.12 -6.32 6.47
CA LYS A 10 23.84 -6.41 5.20
C LYS A 10 22.90 -6.38 3.97
N GLY A 11 21.70 -6.95 4.09
CA GLY A 11 20.70 -6.96 3.01
C GLY A 11 19.86 -5.69 2.90
N LYS A 12 19.72 -4.91 3.98
CA LYS A 12 18.86 -3.73 4.08
C LYS A 12 19.07 -2.71 2.94
N PRO A 13 20.29 -2.32 2.54
CA PRO A 13 20.48 -1.35 1.45
C PRO A 13 19.95 -1.84 0.10
N PHE A 14 20.04 -3.15 -0.16
CA PHE A 14 19.49 -3.74 -1.38
C PHE A 14 17.95 -3.67 -1.39
N PHE A 15 17.31 -4.00 -0.26
CA PHE A 15 15.86 -3.95 -0.13
C PHE A 15 15.31 -2.52 -0.17
N GLU A 16 16.02 -1.55 0.41
CA GLU A 16 15.68 -0.13 0.28
C GLU A 16 15.79 0.35 -1.17
N LYS A 17 16.83 -0.06 -1.89
CA LYS A 17 16.98 0.22 -3.33
C LYS A 17 15.84 -0.39 -4.14
N LEU A 18 15.40 -1.60 -3.80
CA LEU A 18 14.25 -2.24 -4.43
C LEU A 18 12.95 -1.46 -4.15
N SER A 19 12.72 -1.05 -2.89
CA SER A 19 11.58 -0.23 -2.48
C SER A 19 11.50 1.12 -3.21
N ARG A 20 12.66 1.73 -3.44
CA ARG A 20 12.79 3.03 -4.12
C ARG A 20 12.79 2.92 -5.65
N ASN A 21 12.66 1.71 -6.21
CA ASN A 21 12.59 1.54 -7.65
C ASN A 21 11.36 2.28 -8.21
N ILE A 22 11.60 3.22 -9.13
CA ILE A 22 10.56 4.10 -9.67
C ILE A 22 9.46 3.35 -10.42
N TYR A 23 9.74 2.18 -11.01
CA TYR A 23 8.75 1.38 -11.76
C TYR A 23 7.83 0.62 -10.82
N LEU A 24 8.40 -0.05 -9.80
CA LEU A 24 7.59 -0.74 -8.78
C LEU A 24 6.72 0.26 -8.00
N ARG A 25 7.30 1.41 -7.66
CA ARG A 25 6.57 2.49 -7.01
C ARG A 25 5.46 3.06 -7.90
N ALA A 26 5.72 3.25 -9.19
CA ALA A 26 4.70 3.72 -10.13
C ALA A 26 3.52 2.76 -10.26
N ILE A 27 3.77 1.43 -10.29
CA ILE A 27 2.69 0.43 -10.26
C ILE A 27 1.86 0.61 -8.99
N ARG A 28 2.52 0.63 -7.83
CA ARG A 28 1.86 0.79 -6.52
C ARG A 28 0.99 2.04 -6.47
N ASP A 29 1.59 3.18 -6.77
CA ASP A 29 0.95 4.49 -6.65
C ASP A 29 -0.17 4.63 -7.70
N GLY A 30 0.01 4.03 -8.88
CA GLY A 30 -1.01 3.92 -9.92
C GLY A 30 -2.24 3.13 -9.46
N PHE A 31 -2.05 2.00 -8.77
CA PHE A 31 -3.16 1.24 -8.17
C PHE A 31 -3.83 1.99 -7.02
N ILE A 32 -3.06 2.64 -6.14
CA ILE A 32 -3.61 3.44 -5.03
C ILE A 32 -4.55 4.53 -5.58
N ALA A 33 -4.17 5.20 -6.67
CA ALA A 33 -5.02 6.17 -7.35
C ALA A 33 -6.32 5.55 -7.90
N GLY A 34 -6.29 4.26 -8.28
CA GLY A 34 -7.46 3.51 -8.75
C GLY A 34 -8.34 2.91 -7.65
N MET A 35 -7.90 2.91 -6.39
CA MET A 35 -8.63 2.27 -5.27
C MET A 35 -10.08 2.74 -5.13
N PRO A 36 -10.44 4.04 -5.23
CA PRO A 36 -11.83 4.46 -5.13
C PRO A 36 -12.77 3.73 -6.11
N VAL A 37 -12.28 3.47 -7.33
CA VAL A 37 -13.01 2.74 -8.38
C VAL A 37 -13.20 1.27 -7.98
N ILE A 38 -12.14 0.62 -7.50
CA ILE A 38 -12.16 -0.78 -7.06
C ILE A 38 -13.17 -0.98 -5.90
N LEU A 39 -13.17 -0.06 -4.94
CA LEU A 39 -14.03 -0.12 -3.76
C LEU A 39 -15.50 0.16 -4.12
N PHE A 40 -15.75 1.17 -4.94
CA PHE A 40 -17.09 1.49 -5.45
C PHE A 40 -17.74 0.28 -6.12
N SER A 41 -16.98 -0.40 -7.00
CA SER A 41 -17.46 -1.56 -7.76
C SER A 41 -17.88 -2.73 -6.88
N SER A 42 -17.15 -2.93 -5.78
CA SER A 42 -17.34 -4.09 -4.92
C SER A 42 -18.63 -4.03 -4.12
N ILE A 43 -19.16 -2.83 -3.84
CA ILE A 43 -20.49 -2.66 -3.23
C ILE A 43 -21.57 -3.33 -4.10
N PHE A 44 -21.50 -3.13 -5.42
CA PHE A 44 -22.47 -3.69 -6.36
C PHE A 44 -22.33 -5.19 -6.52
N ILE A 45 -21.10 -5.72 -6.55
CA ILE A 45 -20.84 -7.17 -6.54
C ILE A 45 -21.48 -7.81 -5.32
N LEU A 46 -21.29 -7.21 -4.14
CA LEU A 46 -21.87 -7.72 -2.90
C LEU A 46 -23.39 -7.73 -2.98
N ILE A 47 -24.04 -6.62 -3.37
CA ILE A 47 -25.50 -6.57 -3.49
C ILE A 47 -26.03 -7.61 -4.49
N ALA A 48 -25.31 -7.82 -5.60
CA ALA A 48 -25.70 -8.75 -6.65
C ALA A 48 -25.57 -10.23 -6.24
N PHE A 49 -24.50 -10.62 -5.54
CA PHE A 49 -24.17 -12.05 -5.40
C PHE A 49 -24.13 -12.58 -3.97
N VAL A 50 -24.01 -11.72 -2.96
CA VAL A 50 -24.09 -12.15 -1.54
C VAL A 50 -25.43 -12.84 -1.22
N PRO A 51 -26.60 -12.36 -1.69
CA PRO A 51 -27.88 -13.03 -1.45
C PRO A 51 -27.94 -14.50 -1.89
N ASN A 52 -27.16 -14.89 -2.92
CA ASN A 52 -27.14 -16.25 -3.46
C ASN A 52 -26.74 -17.28 -2.41
N SER A 53 -25.91 -16.89 -1.44
CA SER A 53 -25.43 -17.77 -0.37
C SER A 53 -26.51 -18.15 0.65
N TRP A 54 -27.67 -17.46 0.63
CA TRP A 54 -28.86 -17.83 1.39
C TRP A 54 -30.01 -18.29 0.48
N GLY A 55 -29.71 -18.73 -0.74
CA GLY A 55 -30.68 -19.30 -1.68
C GLY A 55 -31.55 -18.27 -2.40
N PHE A 56 -31.33 -16.98 -2.20
CA PHE A 56 -32.03 -15.92 -2.92
C PHE A 56 -31.24 -15.52 -4.17
N LYS A 57 -31.89 -15.55 -5.35
CA LYS A 57 -31.28 -15.11 -6.61
C LYS A 57 -32.13 -13.99 -7.22
N TRP A 58 -31.47 -12.91 -7.60
CA TRP A 58 -32.08 -11.86 -8.42
C TRP A 58 -32.44 -12.41 -9.81
N SER A 59 -33.37 -11.73 -10.51
CA SER A 59 -33.57 -11.98 -11.94
C SER A 59 -32.37 -11.47 -12.76
N ASP A 60 -32.17 -12.03 -13.95
CA ASP A 60 -31.06 -11.64 -14.83
C ASP A 60 -31.07 -10.14 -15.15
N ASP A 61 -32.25 -9.53 -15.31
CA ASP A 61 -32.39 -8.08 -15.53
C ASP A 61 -31.86 -7.25 -14.35
N VAL A 62 -32.16 -7.68 -13.12
CA VAL A 62 -31.69 -7.01 -11.91
C VAL A 62 -30.18 -7.22 -11.73
N VAL A 63 -29.68 -8.43 -11.99
CA VAL A 63 -28.23 -8.70 -11.99
C VAL A 63 -27.52 -7.81 -13.01
N ASN A 64 -28.03 -7.69 -14.24
CA ASN A 64 -27.47 -6.83 -15.28
C ASN A 64 -27.46 -5.35 -14.86
N LEU A 65 -28.54 -4.88 -14.22
CA LEU A 65 -28.61 -3.52 -13.68
C LEU A 65 -27.58 -3.27 -12.58
N LEU A 66 -27.44 -4.22 -11.64
CA LEU A 66 -26.48 -4.15 -10.54
C LEU A 66 -25.03 -4.27 -11.03
N MET A 67 -24.78 -5.05 -12.08
CA MET A 67 -23.44 -5.24 -12.65
C MET A 67 -23.02 -4.13 -13.61
N LYS A 68 -23.95 -3.27 -14.06
CA LYS A 68 -23.62 -2.13 -14.91
C LYS A 68 -22.56 -1.21 -14.28
N PRO A 69 -22.68 -0.74 -13.02
CA PRO A 69 -21.62 0.00 -12.33
C PRO A 69 -20.28 -0.72 -12.34
N TYR A 70 -20.23 -2.03 -12.07
CA TYR A 70 -19.01 -2.84 -12.10
C TYR A 70 -18.35 -2.82 -13.49
N SER A 71 -19.12 -3.01 -14.56
CA SER A 71 -18.61 -3.02 -15.93
C SER A 71 -17.99 -1.69 -16.34
N TYR A 72 -18.52 -0.56 -15.88
CA TYR A 72 -17.99 0.79 -16.15
C TYR A 72 -16.88 1.23 -15.18
N SER A 73 -16.42 0.34 -14.30
CA SER A 73 -15.40 0.62 -13.29
C SER A 73 -14.32 -0.46 -13.29
N MET A 74 -14.52 -1.58 -12.61
CA MET A 74 -13.60 -2.73 -12.66
C MET A 74 -13.43 -3.29 -14.08
N GLY A 75 -14.49 -3.29 -14.88
CA GLY A 75 -14.45 -3.74 -16.28
C GLY A 75 -13.56 -2.90 -17.20
N ILE A 76 -13.13 -1.72 -16.75
CA ILE A 76 -12.18 -0.84 -17.46
C ILE A 76 -10.95 -0.49 -16.60
N LEU A 77 -10.67 -1.28 -15.55
CA LEU A 77 -9.62 -0.96 -14.58
C LEU A 77 -8.23 -0.82 -15.21
N ALA A 78 -7.85 -1.68 -16.17
CA ALA A 78 -6.53 -1.58 -16.81
C ALA A 78 -6.38 -0.25 -17.56
N LEU A 79 -7.45 0.27 -18.15
CA LEU A 79 -7.45 1.59 -18.81
C LEU A 79 -7.10 2.69 -17.80
N LEU A 80 -7.79 2.70 -16.66
CA LEU A 80 -7.55 3.70 -15.61
C LEU A 80 -6.13 3.57 -15.04
N VAL A 81 -5.70 2.34 -14.77
CA VAL A 81 -4.40 2.03 -14.17
C VAL A 81 -3.24 2.31 -15.12
N ALA A 82 -3.40 2.14 -16.44
CA ALA A 82 -2.38 2.52 -17.42
C ALA A 82 -2.05 4.01 -17.29
N GLY A 83 -3.09 4.85 -17.23
CA GLY A 83 -2.96 6.28 -17.09
C GLY A 83 -2.36 6.71 -15.74
N THR A 84 -2.88 6.19 -14.63
CA THR A 84 -2.40 6.56 -13.28
C THR A 84 -0.99 6.06 -13.00
N THR A 85 -0.62 4.88 -13.52
CA THR A 85 0.76 4.36 -13.47
C THR A 85 1.71 5.23 -14.28
N ALA A 86 1.31 5.64 -15.49
CA ALA A 86 2.11 6.54 -16.32
C ALA A 86 2.32 7.89 -15.63
N LYS A 87 1.26 8.51 -15.08
CA LYS A 87 1.37 9.72 -14.25
C LYS A 87 2.36 9.53 -13.11
N SER A 88 2.20 8.47 -12.33
CA SER A 88 3.04 8.18 -11.15
C SER A 88 4.52 7.98 -11.52
N LEU A 89 4.79 7.35 -12.66
CA LEU A 89 6.14 7.17 -13.20
C LEU A 89 6.71 8.49 -13.73
N THR A 90 5.90 9.28 -14.45
CA THR A 90 6.29 10.60 -14.97
C THR A 90 6.72 11.53 -13.84
N ASP A 91 5.92 11.64 -12.78
CA ASP A 91 6.27 12.41 -11.59
C ASP A 91 7.62 11.96 -11.01
N SER A 92 7.84 10.64 -10.91
CA SER A 92 9.08 10.07 -10.38
C SER A 92 10.29 10.41 -11.27
N VAL A 93 10.10 10.42 -12.59
CA VAL A 93 11.14 10.80 -13.56
C VAL A 93 11.42 12.31 -13.48
N ASN A 94 10.37 13.14 -13.41
CA ASN A 94 10.46 14.60 -13.33
C ASN A 94 11.24 15.10 -12.10
N ARG A 95 11.29 14.32 -11.01
CA ARG A 95 12.14 14.62 -9.83
C ARG A 95 13.62 14.83 -10.19
N SER A 96 14.10 14.08 -11.19
CA SER A 96 15.48 14.10 -11.68
C SER A 96 15.69 15.01 -12.90
N MET A 97 14.65 15.67 -13.39
CA MET A 97 14.71 16.57 -14.54
C MET A 97 14.75 18.03 -14.09
N GLU A 98 15.20 18.91 -14.99
CA GLU A 98 15.22 20.35 -14.75
C GLU A 98 13.80 20.91 -14.59
N LYS A 99 13.61 21.88 -13.69
CA LYS A 99 12.29 22.48 -13.41
C LYS A 99 11.64 23.10 -14.65
N THR A 100 12.45 23.61 -15.58
CA THR A 100 12.01 24.26 -16.81
C THR A 100 11.79 23.30 -17.97
N ASN A 101 12.17 22.02 -17.81
CA ASN A 101 12.05 21.00 -18.85
C ASN A 101 11.54 19.69 -18.26
N GLN A 102 10.26 19.69 -17.87
CA GLN A 102 9.58 18.52 -17.30
C GLN A 102 8.62 17.88 -18.31
N ILE A 103 8.41 16.59 -18.15
CA ILE A 103 7.42 15.82 -18.91
C ILE A 103 6.03 16.21 -18.42
N ASN A 104 5.10 16.49 -19.35
CA ASN A 104 3.69 16.69 -19.02
C ASN A 104 3.03 15.36 -18.63
N TYR A 105 2.69 15.21 -17.34
CA TYR A 105 2.08 13.99 -16.82
C TYR A 105 0.72 13.68 -17.46
N MET A 106 -0.09 14.71 -17.80
CA MET A 106 -1.38 14.51 -18.48
C MET A 106 -1.19 13.92 -19.86
N SER A 107 -0.15 14.36 -20.58
CA SER A 107 0.18 13.84 -21.89
C SER A 107 0.58 12.36 -21.82
N THR A 108 1.46 12.00 -20.87
CA THR A 108 1.85 10.59 -20.67
C THR A 108 0.69 9.71 -20.20
N LEU A 109 -0.23 10.25 -19.40
CA LEU A 109 -1.43 9.55 -18.94
C LEU A 109 -2.30 9.17 -20.13
N LEU A 110 -2.61 10.14 -21.00
CA LEU A 110 -3.43 9.94 -22.18
C LEU A 110 -2.73 9.03 -23.20
N ALA A 111 -1.43 9.21 -23.44
CA ALA A 111 -0.64 8.38 -24.34
C ALA A 111 -0.60 6.92 -23.86
N ALA A 112 -0.49 6.66 -22.55
CA ALA A 112 -0.52 5.31 -22.00
C ALA A 112 -1.91 4.65 -22.11
N ILE A 113 -2.99 5.41 -21.96
CA ILE A 113 -4.36 4.93 -22.21
C ILE A 113 -4.53 4.52 -23.67
N VAL A 114 -4.19 5.40 -24.61
CA VAL A 114 -4.25 5.10 -26.04
C VAL A 114 -3.33 3.93 -26.38
N GLY A 115 -2.14 3.90 -25.81
CA GLY A 115 -1.18 2.81 -25.91
C GLY A 115 -1.76 1.47 -25.46
N LEU A 116 -2.43 1.42 -24.31
CA LEU A 116 -3.11 0.20 -23.86
C LEU A 116 -4.18 -0.23 -24.87
N LEU A 117 -5.00 0.69 -25.36
CA LEU A 117 -6.03 0.36 -26.36
C LEU A 117 -5.42 -0.28 -27.60
N MET A 118 -4.25 0.20 -28.06
CA MET A 118 -3.52 -0.45 -29.17
C MET A 118 -3.08 -1.88 -28.84
N LEU A 119 -2.71 -2.16 -27.60
CA LEU A 119 -2.23 -3.49 -27.17
C LEU A 119 -3.35 -4.50 -26.82
N ALA A 120 -4.58 -4.01 -26.59
CA ALA A 120 -5.57 -4.75 -25.81
C ALA A 120 -7.01 -4.69 -26.36
N ALA A 121 -7.33 -3.77 -27.28
CA ALA A 121 -8.69 -3.55 -27.77
C ALA A 121 -8.81 -3.84 -29.26
N ASP A 122 -9.31 -5.03 -29.60
CA ASP A 122 -9.58 -5.39 -31.00
C ASP A 122 -10.81 -4.63 -31.54
N PRO A 123 -10.81 -4.19 -32.81
CA PRO A 123 -12.00 -3.61 -33.43
C PRO A 123 -13.08 -4.69 -33.62
N ILE A 124 -14.33 -4.36 -33.28
CA ILE A 124 -15.52 -5.20 -33.51
C ILE A 124 -16.57 -4.41 -34.31
N GLU A 125 -17.59 -5.10 -34.84
CA GLU A 125 -18.54 -4.58 -35.84
C GLU A 125 -19.18 -3.23 -35.48
N ASN A 126 -19.28 -2.85 -34.21
CA ASN A 126 -19.74 -1.52 -33.78
C ASN A 126 -19.02 -1.02 -32.50
N GLY A 127 -17.71 -1.26 -32.38
CA GLY A 127 -16.97 -0.76 -31.23
C GLY A 127 -15.60 -1.39 -31.03
N LEU A 128 -15.22 -1.51 -29.77
CA LEU A 128 -13.94 -2.07 -29.33
C LEU A 128 -14.19 -3.25 -28.40
N ALA A 129 -13.41 -4.31 -28.56
CA ALA A 129 -13.41 -5.43 -27.64
C ALA A 129 -12.92 -4.97 -26.25
N THR A 130 -13.69 -5.31 -25.22
CA THR A 130 -13.43 -4.86 -23.84
C THR A 130 -12.75 -5.91 -22.96
N GLY A 131 -12.50 -7.11 -23.51
CA GLY A 131 -12.05 -8.28 -22.73
C GLY A 131 -10.74 -8.09 -21.97
N PHE A 132 -9.87 -7.19 -22.44
CA PHE A 132 -8.61 -6.84 -21.78
C PHE A 132 -8.60 -5.41 -21.21
N LEU A 133 -9.73 -4.70 -21.17
CA LEU A 133 -9.78 -3.36 -20.58
C LEU A 133 -9.94 -3.40 -19.05
N GLY A 134 -10.45 -4.51 -18.51
CA GLY A 134 -10.54 -4.80 -17.08
C GLY A 134 -9.26 -5.39 -16.51
N THR A 135 -9.34 -6.21 -15.46
CA THR A 135 -8.16 -6.70 -14.73
C THR A 135 -7.20 -7.53 -15.60
N LYS A 136 -7.72 -8.23 -16.61
CA LYS A 136 -6.93 -9.07 -17.53
C LYS A 136 -5.85 -8.28 -18.31
N GLY A 137 -6.04 -6.98 -18.53
CA GLY A 137 -5.07 -6.13 -19.24
C GLY A 137 -4.06 -5.41 -18.35
N LEU A 138 -4.06 -5.63 -17.03
CA LEU A 138 -3.23 -4.83 -16.10
C LEU A 138 -1.73 -4.93 -16.41
N LEU A 139 -1.24 -6.09 -16.85
CA LEU A 139 0.18 -6.23 -17.24
C LEU A 139 0.50 -5.39 -18.48
N SER A 140 -0.39 -5.38 -19.48
CA SER A 140 -0.26 -4.53 -20.66
C SER A 140 -0.37 -3.04 -20.33
N ALA A 141 -1.16 -2.69 -19.32
CA ALA A 141 -1.27 -1.33 -18.83
C ALA A 141 0.07 -0.82 -18.28
N PHE A 142 0.79 -1.64 -17.51
CA PHE A 142 2.13 -1.29 -17.04
C PHE A 142 3.13 -1.18 -18.19
N LEU A 143 3.07 -2.11 -19.15
CA LEU A 143 3.92 -2.05 -20.34
C LEU A 143 3.69 -0.75 -21.12
N ALA A 144 2.43 -0.39 -21.37
CA ALA A 144 2.06 0.84 -22.05
C ALA A 144 2.57 2.08 -21.29
N ALA A 145 2.38 2.11 -19.97
CA ALA A 145 2.89 3.19 -19.11
C ALA A 145 4.41 3.31 -19.17
N PHE A 146 5.14 2.19 -19.06
CA PHE A 146 6.60 2.18 -19.02
C PHE A 146 7.23 2.60 -20.33
N VAL A 147 6.73 2.06 -21.45
CA VAL A 147 7.20 2.43 -22.80
C VAL A 147 6.92 3.90 -23.07
N THR A 148 5.71 4.37 -22.76
CA THR A 148 5.31 5.77 -22.94
C THR A 148 6.25 6.70 -22.17
N VAL A 149 6.40 6.53 -20.87
CA VAL A 149 7.23 7.44 -20.06
C VAL A 149 8.70 7.36 -20.44
N ALA A 150 9.21 6.19 -20.84
CA ALA A 150 10.57 6.05 -21.34
C ALA A 150 10.80 6.87 -22.62
N ILE A 151 9.87 6.81 -23.59
CA ILE A 151 9.95 7.57 -24.83
C ILE A 151 9.84 9.07 -24.55
N TYR A 152 8.89 9.50 -23.73
CA TYR A 152 8.79 10.91 -23.31
C TYR A 152 10.06 11.41 -22.65
N LYS A 153 10.65 10.64 -21.73
CA LYS A 153 11.91 10.99 -21.07
C LYS A 153 13.02 11.21 -22.09
N VAL A 154 13.17 10.33 -23.08
CA VAL A 154 14.19 10.48 -24.12
C VAL A 154 13.90 11.72 -24.98
N CYS A 155 12.65 11.93 -25.40
CA CYS A 155 12.32 13.05 -26.27
C CYS A 155 12.52 14.41 -25.57
N VAL A 156 11.95 14.57 -24.37
CA VAL A 156 12.01 15.82 -23.60
C VAL A 156 13.45 16.14 -23.18
N LYS A 157 14.22 15.14 -22.71
CA LYS A 157 15.63 15.33 -22.34
C LYS A 157 16.50 15.78 -23.53
N ASN A 158 16.20 15.28 -24.74
CA ASN A 158 16.96 15.61 -25.95
C ASN A 158 16.33 16.73 -26.78
N ASN A 159 15.31 17.42 -26.27
CA ASN A 159 14.56 18.47 -26.99
C ASN A 159 14.02 18.02 -28.36
N VAL A 160 13.63 16.73 -28.47
CA VAL A 160 12.93 16.16 -29.63
C VAL A 160 11.45 16.50 -29.51
N THR A 161 11.15 17.76 -29.82
CA THR A 161 9.85 18.40 -29.60
C THR A 161 9.58 19.42 -30.70
N ILE A 162 8.31 19.73 -30.98
CA ILE A 162 7.98 20.87 -31.85
C ILE A 162 8.24 22.15 -31.04
N ARG A 163 9.13 23.02 -31.54
CA ARG A 163 9.46 24.30 -30.89
C ARG A 163 8.55 25.40 -31.40
N MET A 164 7.88 26.09 -30.48
CA MET A 164 7.09 27.28 -30.80
C MET A 164 7.94 28.55 -30.59
N PRO A 165 7.66 29.63 -31.33
CA PRO A 165 8.26 30.95 -31.08
C PRO A 165 7.96 31.48 -29.67
N ASP A 166 8.78 32.42 -29.19
CA ASP A 166 8.68 32.98 -27.83
C ASP A 166 7.38 33.78 -27.62
N GLU A 167 6.75 34.25 -28.70
CA GLU A 167 5.45 34.94 -28.67
C GLU A 167 4.28 34.00 -28.32
N VAL A 168 4.48 32.68 -28.38
CA VAL A 168 3.43 31.70 -28.13
C VAL A 168 3.32 31.40 -26.63
N PRO A 169 2.13 31.54 -26.02
CA PRO A 169 1.92 31.25 -24.61
C PRO A 169 2.45 29.87 -24.17
N PRO A 170 3.03 29.74 -22.96
CA PRO A 170 3.64 28.49 -22.49
C PRO A 170 2.70 27.27 -22.54
N ASN A 171 1.42 27.46 -22.20
CA ASN A 171 0.43 26.37 -22.23
C ASN A 171 0.22 25.82 -23.64
N ILE A 172 0.26 26.68 -24.67
CA ILE A 172 0.13 26.25 -26.07
C ILE A 172 1.44 25.60 -26.52
N SER A 173 2.58 26.19 -26.18
CA SER A 173 3.91 25.63 -26.48
C SER A 173 4.06 24.21 -25.93
N GLN A 174 3.58 23.95 -24.71
CA GLN A 174 3.64 22.62 -24.10
C GLN A 174 2.87 21.56 -24.89
N VAL A 175 1.68 21.89 -25.41
CA VAL A 175 0.89 20.94 -26.22
C VAL A 175 1.67 20.50 -27.47
N PHE A 176 2.31 21.45 -28.17
CA PHE A 176 3.15 21.13 -29.34
C PHE A 176 4.42 20.37 -28.96
N LYS A 177 5.04 20.69 -27.81
CA LYS A 177 6.18 19.93 -27.31
C LYS A 177 5.85 18.46 -27.11
N ASP A 178 4.62 18.18 -26.67
CA ASP A 178 4.16 16.83 -26.37
C ASP A 178 3.76 15.99 -27.61
N VAL A 179 3.51 16.61 -28.77
CA VAL A 179 3.00 15.89 -29.97
C VAL A 179 3.95 14.78 -30.42
N ILE A 180 5.24 15.09 -30.59
CA ILE A 180 6.23 14.11 -31.04
C ILE A 180 6.37 12.93 -30.06
N PRO A 181 6.61 13.14 -28.75
CA PRO A 181 6.70 12.02 -27.82
C PRO A 181 5.39 11.23 -27.70
N PHE A 182 4.23 11.88 -27.80
CA PHE A 182 2.93 11.20 -27.84
C PHE A 182 2.85 10.25 -29.04
N THR A 183 3.10 10.76 -30.25
CA THR A 183 3.06 9.98 -31.49
C THR A 183 4.05 8.83 -31.45
N LEU A 184 5.31 9.07 -31.06
CA LEU A 184 6.31 8.02 -30.98
C LEU A 184 5.93 6.92 -29.98
N SER A 185 5.32 7.29 -28.85
CA SER A 185 4.86 6.33 -27.85
C SER A 185 3.77 5.43 -28.40
N VAL A 186 2.71 6.02 -28.96
CA VAL A 186 1.56 5.26 -29.50
C VAL A 186 1.96 4.41 -30.70
N VAL A 187 2.76 4.95 -31.62
CA VAL A 187 3.24 4.20 -32.80
C VAL A 187 4.14 3.04 -32.39
N SER A 188 5.01 3.21 -31.38
CA SER A 188 5.87 2.13 -30.89
C SER A 188 5.05 0.99 -30.27
N LEU A 189 4.03 1.32 -29.48
CA LEU A 189 3.13 0.33 -28.88
C LEU A 189 2.26 -0.36 -29.94
N TYR A 190 1.78 0.37 -30.93
CA TYR A 190 1.05 -0.20 -32.05
C TYR A 190 1.93 -1.15 -32.88
N ALA A 191 3.18 -0.75 -33.17
CA ALA A 191 4.14 -1.60 -33.86
C ALA A 191 4.43 -2.89 -33.05
N LEU A 192 4.55 -2.79 -31.73
CA LEU A 192 4.69 -3.95 -30.86
C LEU A 192 3.49 -4.90 -30.95
N ASP A 193 2.26 -4.37 -31.00
CA ASP A 193 1.05 -5.18 -31.16
C ASP A 193 0.99 -5.86 -32.53
N LEU A 194 1.34 -5.16 -33.61
CA LEU A 194 1.44 -5.75 -34.95
C LEU A 194 2.45 -6.89 -35.00
N LEU A 195 3.61 -6.74 -34.34
CA LEU A 195 4.62 -7.80 -34.26
C LEU A 195 4.10 -9.01 -33.48
N ALA A 196 3.44 -8.79 -32.33
CA ALA A 196 2.85 -9.88 -31.56
C ALA A 196 1.81 -10.66 -32.39
N ARG A 197 0.93 -9.95 -33.11
CA ARG A 197 -0.05 -10.59 -34.00
C ARG A 197 0.61 -11.37 -35.12
N HIS A 198 1.67 -10.83 -35.72
CA HIS A 198 2.37 -11.48 -36.82
C HIS A 198 3.08 -12.77 -36.38
N PHE A 199 3.80 -12.73 -35.24
CA PHE A 199 4.65 -13.85 -34.81
C PHE A 199 3.96 -14.83 -33.85
N VAL A 200 3.01 -14.36 -33.03
CA VAL A 200 2.33 -15.15 -31.99
C VAL A 200 0.87 -15.45 -32.37
N GLY A 201 0.28 -14.67 -33.29
CA GLY A 201 -1.12 -14.83 -33.70
C GLY A 201 -2.13 -14.25 -32.72
N ALA A 202 -1.70 -13.43 -31.77
CA ALA A 202 -2.54 -12.84 -30.72
C ALA A 202 -2.10 -11.40 -30.40
N SER A 203 -2.96 -10.63 -29.75
CA SER A 203 -2.60 -9.30 -29.25
C SER A 203 -1.49 -9.37 -28.20
N VAL A 204 -0.83 -8.25 -27.93
CA VAL A 204 0.17 -8.17 -26.85
C VAL A 204 -0.45 -8.52 -25.51
N ALA A 205 -1.68 -8.06 -25.22
CA ALA A 205 -2.34 -8.34 -23.96
C ALA A 205 -2.62 -9.83 -23.74
N GLU A 206 -3.11 -10.51 -24.75
CA GLU A 206 -3.30 -11.96 -24.68
C GLU A 206 -1.97 -12.70 -24.56
N SER A 207 -0.96 -12.28 -25.33
CA SER A 207 0.37 -12.91 -25.34
C SER A 207 1.06 -12.81 -23.98
N ILE A 208 1.02 -11.64 -23.34
CA ILE A 208 1.57 -11.43 -22.00
C ILE A 208 0.83 -12.32 -20.98
N GLY A 209 -0.50 -12.36 -21.05
CA GLY A 209 -1.31 -13.21 -20.16
C GLY A 209 -0.92 -14.70 -20.27
N LYS A 210 -0.77 -15.22 -21.50
CA LYS A 210 -0.34 -16.59 -21.75
C LYS A 210 1.08 -16.85 -21.26
N PHE A 211 2.00 -15.90 -21.48
CA PHE A 211 3.39 -16.02 -21.07
C PHE A 211 3.55 -16.15 -19.54
N PHE A 212 2.79 -15.37 -18.77
CA PHE A 212 2.86 -15.39 -17.30
C PHE A 212 1.94 -16.42 -16.64
N ALA A 213 1.02 -17.06 -17.36
CA ALA A 213 0.08 -18.02 -16.79
C ALA A 213 0.75 -19.16 -15.98
N PRO A 214 1.86 -19.79 -16.43
CA PRO A 214 2.56 -20.81 -15.63
C PRO A 214 3.12 -20.26 -14.31
N LEU A 215 3.65 -19.03 -14.35
CA LEU A 215 4.15 -18.35 -13.15
C LEU A 215 3.01 -18.09 -12.16
N PHE A 216 1.86 -17.63 -12.64
CA PHE A 216 0.69 -17.38 -11.80
C PHE A 216 0.12 -18.66 -11.20
N SER A 217 0.08 -19.75 -11.97
CA SER A 217 -0.30 -21.05 -11.44
C SER A 217 0.65 -21.54 -10.36
N ALA A 218 1.97 -21.40 -10.57
CA ALA A 218 2.98 -21.74 -9.56
C ALA A 218 2.87 -20.85 -8.30
N ALA A 219 2.57 -19.56 -8.48
CA ALA A 219 2.39 -18.59 -7.40
C ALA A 219 1.18 -18.90 -6.52
N ASP A 220 0.11 -19.46 -7.08
CA ASP A 220 -1.10 -19.88 -6.36
C ASP A 220 -0.92 -21.20 -5.58
N GLY A 221 0.13 -21.97 -5.89
CA GLY A 221 0.50 -23.18 -5.15
C GLY A 221 1.03 -22.88 -3.75
N TYR A 222 1.05 -23.90 -2.86
CA TYR A 222 1.49 -23.76 -1.46
C TYR A 222 2.86 -23.10 -1.32
N LEU A 223 3.84 -23.51 -2.14
CA LEU A 223 5.17 -22.91 -2.10
C LEU A 223 5.14 -21.43 -2.54
N GLY A 224 4.38 -21.11 -3.59
CA GLY A 224 4.25 -19.75 -4.11
C GLY A 224 3.66 -18.80 -3.08
N ILE A 225 2.49 -19.15 -2.51
CA ILE A 225 1.83 -18.34 -1.48
C ILE A 225 2.69 -18.21 -0.21
N THR A 226 3.45 -19.24 0.16
CA THR A 226 4.41 -19.17 1.28
C THR A 226 5.51 -18.15 1.01
N ILE A 227 6.13 -18.18 -0.17
CA ILE A 227 7.20 -17.24 -0.51
C ILE A 227 6.65 -15.82 -0.56
N ILE A 228 5.53 -15.62 -1.24
CA ILE A 228 4.91 -14.30 -1.43
C ILE A 228 4.53 -13.70 -0.08
N PHE A 229 3.70 -14.38 0.70
CA PHE A 229 3.15 -13.84 1.93
C PHE A 229 4.13 -13.90 3.12
N GLY A 230 5.05 -14.87 3.11
CA GLY A 230 6.21 -14.85 4.01
C GLY A 230 7.10 -13.63 3.76
N ALA A 231 7.28 -13.21 2.51
CA ALA A 231 8.06 -12.01 2.19
C ALA A 231 7.44 -10.71 2.72
N PHE A 232 6.10 -10.59 2.74
CA PHE A 232 5.41 -9.45 3.37
C PHE A 232 5.85 -9.29 4.83
N ALA A 233 5.72 -10.37 5.61
CA ALA A 233 6.08 -10.36 7.02
C ALA A 233 7.60 -10.23 7.22
N PHE A 234 8.40 -10.89 6.40
CA PHE A 234 9.86 -10.82 6.50
C PHE A 234 10.38 -9.40 6.28
N PHE A 235 9.97 -8.72 5.21
CA PHE A 235 10.41 -7.35 4.95
C PHE A 235 10.01 -6.43 6.09
N TRP A 236 8.78 -6.57 6.59
CA TRP A 236 8.32 -5.73 7.68
C TRP A 236 9.07 -6.02 8.99
N PHE A 237 9.36 -7.28 9.27
CA PHE A 237 10.17 -7.67 10.41
C PHE A 237 11.56 -7.01 10.37
N VAL A 238 12.17 -6.88 9.19
CA VAL A 238 13.49 -6.23 9.04
C VAL A 238 13.41 -4.69 8.98
N GLY A 239 12.23 -4.11 9.20
CA GLY A 239 12.03 -2.66 9.25
C GLY A 239 11.74 -2.00 7.89
N ILE A 240 11.40 -2.79 6.87
CA ILE A 240 11.03 -2.28 5.53
C ILE A 240 9.56 -2.59 5.29
N HIS A 241 8.76 -1.60 4.91
CA HIS A 241 7.32 -1.80 4.71
C HIS A 241 7.03 -2.90 3.67
N GLY A 242 6.69 -4.10 4.13
CA GLY A 242 6.59 -5.31 3.31
C GLY A 242 5.63 -5.20 2.13
N PRO A 243 4.39 -4.70 2.33
CA PRO A 243 3.45 -4.48 1.23
C PRO A 243 4.02 -3.62 0.11
N SER A 244 4.83 -2.59 0.43
CA SER A 244 5.41 -1.72 -0.59
C SER A 244 6.48 -2.37 -1.46
N ILE A 245 7.02 -3.52 -1.04
CA ILE A 245 7.95 -4.32 -1.86
C ILE A 245 7.20 -5.35 -2.69
N VAL A 246 6.30 -6.09 -2.05
CA VAL A 246 5.73 -7.31 -2.62
C VAL A 246 4.47 -7.04 -3.43
N GLU A 247 3.59 -6.15 -2.96
CA GLU A 247 2.32 -5.85 -3.63
C GLU A 247 2.48 -5.42 -5.09
N PRO A 248 3.43 -4.54 -5.47
CA PRO A 248 3.58 -4.13 -6.86
C PRO A 248 3.88 -5.29 -7.82
N ALA A 249 4.52 -6.36 -7.30
CA ALA A 249 4.85 -7.53 -8.10
C ALA A 249 3.65 -8.47 -8.31
N ILE A 250 2.65 -8.44 -7.44
CA ILE A 250 1.50 -9.36 -7.48
C ILE A 250 0.15 -8.67 -7.71
N ALA A 251 0.08 -7.34 -7.67
CA ALA A 251 -1.18 -6.60 -7.73
C ALA A 251 -2.04 -6.95 -8.95
N ALA A 252 -1.44 -7.05 -10.14
CA ALA A 252 -2.19 -7.45 -11.34
C ALA A 252 -2.86 -8.82 -11.20
N ILE A 253 -2.13 -9.82 -10.70
CA ILE A 253 -2.66 -11.18 -10.59
C ILE A 253 -3.68 -11.30 -9.45
N THR A 254 -3.49 -10.60 -8.32
CA THR A 254 -4.42 -10.68 -7.19
C THR A 254 -5.79 -10.09 -7.51
N TYR A 255 -5.85 -8.97 -8.24
CA TYR A 255 -7.12 -8.42 -8.72
C TYR A 255 -7.72 -9.24 -9.87
N ALA A 256 -6.90 -9.74 -10.79
CA ALA A 256 -7.37 -10.60 -11.87
C ALA A 256 -7.98 -11.91 -11.36
N ASN A 257 -7.37 -12.54 -10.37
CA ASN A 257 -7.88 -13.78 -9.78
C ASN A 257 -9.21 -13.58 -9.04
N ALA A 258 -9.41 -12.43 -8.36
CA ALA A 258 -10.70 -12.12 -7.76
C ALA A 258 -11.82 -12.01 -8.81
N GLU A 259 -11.53 -11.40 -9.96
CA GLU A 259 -12.46 -11.35 -11.09
C GLU A 259 -12.66 -12.73 -11.75
N VAL A 260 -11.62 -13.55 -11.87
CA VAL A 260 -11.76 -14.95 -12.34
C VAL A 260 -12.70 -15.72 -11.41
N ASN A 261 -12.52 -15.61 -10.09
CA ASN A 261 -13.40 -16.24 -9.11
C ASN A 261 -14.84 -15.77 -9.23
N LEU A 262 -15.07 -14.46 -9.43
CA LEU A 262 -16.41 -13.92 -9.65
C LEU A 262 -17.08 -14.55 -10.89
N ASN A 263 -16.34 -14.64 -12.00
CA ASN A 263 -16.84 -15.25 -13.24
C ASN A 263 -17.14 -16.75 -13.07
N LEU A 264 -16.28 -17.49 -12.37
CA LEU A 264 -16.53 -18.91 -12.05
C LEU A 264 -17.83 -19.07 -11.25
N LEU A 265 -18.01 -18.25 -10.22
CA LEU A 265 -19.19 -18.28 -9.37
C LEU A 265 -20.49 -17.96 -10.14
N GLN A 266 -20.44 -16.97 -11.05
CA GLN A 266 -21.56 -16.64 -11.94
C GLN A 266 -21.94 -17.80 -12.86
N GLN A 267 -20.97 -18.60 -13.27
CA GLN A 267 -21.17 -19.80 -14.10
C GLN A 267 -21.58 -21.04 -13.27
N GLY A 268 -21.78 -20.88 -11.95
CA GLY A 268 -22.10 -21.97 -11.05
C GLY A 268 -20.93 -22.91 -10.77
N MET A 269 -19.70 -22.48 -11.07
CA MET A 269 -18.47 -23.22 -10.81
C MET A 269 -17.82 -22.81 -9.49
N HIS A 270 -16.89 -23.63 -9.02
CA HIS A 270 -16.11 -23.40 -7.81
C HIS A 270 -15.07 -22.29 -8.02
N ALA A 271 -15.10 -21.27 -7.16
CA ALA A 271 -14.12 -20.20 -7.16
C ALA A 271 -12.85 -20.64 -6.42
N ASP A 272 -11.82 -21.04 -7.16
CA ASP A 272 -10.68 -21.79 -6.66
C ASP A 272 -9.37 -20.99 -6.55
N LYS A 273 -9.31 -19.76 -7.11
CA LYS A 273 -8.07 -18.98 -7.11
C LYS A 273 -7.81 -18.43 -5.72
N ILE A 274 -6.65 -18.76 -5.15
CA ILE A 274 -6.28 -18.40 -3.78
C ILE A 274 -5.56 -17.07 -3.74
N LEU A 275 -4.69 -16.79 -4.71
CA LEU A 275 -3.91 -15.56 -4.75
C LEU A 275 -4.80 -14.40 -5.19
N THR A 276 -5.55 -13.83 -4.24
CA THR A 276 -6.47 -12.69 -4.44
C THR A 276 -6.08 -11.52 -3.53
N SER A 277 -6.62 -10.34 -3.82
CA SER A 277 -6.47 -9.14 -2.96
C SER A 277 -7.04 -9.37 -1.56
N GLY A 278 -8.20 -10.03 -1.46
CA GLY A 278 -8.86 -10.38 -0.20
C GLY A 278 -8.04 -11.36 0.65
N THR A 279 -7.37 -12.32 0.00
CA THR A 279 -6.42 -13.23 0.67
C THR A 279 -5.28 -12.46 1.32
N GLN A 280 -4.66 -11.52 0.58
CA GLN A 280 -3.64 -10.64 1.14
C GLN A 280 -4.20 -9.87 2.34
N MET A 281 -5.31 -9.14 2.16
CA MET A 281 -5.80 -8.17 3.13
C MET A 281 -6.38 -8.80 4.40
N PHE A 282 -7.16 -9.87 4.28
CA PHE A 282 -8.01 -10.38 5.37
C PHE A 282 -7.57 -11.72 5.94
N ILE A 283 -6.75 -12.49 5.22
CA ILE A 283 -6.20 -13.78 5.70
C ILE A 283 -4.76 -13.57 6.19
N VAL A 284 -3.91 -13.06 5.30
CA VAL A 284 -2.46 -12.96 5.53
C VAL A 284 -2.11 -11.77 6.40
N THR A 285 -2.69 -10.61 6.12
CA THR A 285 -2.48 -9.39 6.90
C THR A 285 -3.65 -9.10 7.82
N MET A 286 -4.24 -10.14 8.42
CA MET A 286 -5.38 -9.98 9.33
C MET A 286 -5.01 -9.08 10.52
N GLY A 287 -5.61 -7.89 10.56
CA GLY A 287 -5.28 -6.85 11.54
C GLY A 287 -3.89 -6.23 11.34
N GLY A 288 -3.36 -6.24 10.12
CA GLY A 288 -2.05 -5.71 9.75
C GLY A 288 -1.03 -6.80 9.38
N THR A 289 0.15 -6.39 8.91
CA THR A 289 1.19 -7.37 8.49
C THR A 289 1.64 -8.21 9.68
N GLY A 290 1.75 -9.52 9.45
CA GLY A 290 2.08 -10.51 10.49
C GLY A 290 0.85 -11.17 11.11
N ALA A 291 -0.36 -10.96 10.58
CA ALA A 291 -1.63 -11.45 11.15
C ALA A 291 -1.79 -11.01 12.62
N THR A 292 -1.52 -9.73 12.89
CA THR A 292 -1.40 -9.20 14.25
C THR A 292 -2.72 -8.89 14.94
N LEU A 293 -3.88 -9.15 14.33
CA LEU A 293 -5.20 -8.80 14.88
C LEU A 293 -5.33 -9.14 16.36
N VAL A 294 -4.94 -10.35 16.74
CA VAL A 294 -5.08 -10.89 18.10
C VAL A 294 -4.00 -10.37 19.07
N VAL A 295 -2.87 -9.87 18.58
CA VAL A 295 -1.71 -9.54 19.40
C VAL A 295 -2.00 -8.40 20.39
N PRO A 296 -2.58 -7.25 19.99
CA PRO A 296 -2.96 -6.20 20.94
C PRO A 296 -3.95 -6.67 22.02
N PHE A 297 -4.87 -7.57 21.67
CA PHE A 297 -5.83 -8.13 22.63
C PHE A 297 -5.13 -9.01 23.65
N MET A 298 -4.22 -9.88 23.22
CA MET A 298 -3.39 -10.67 24.13
C MET A 298 -2.49 -9.78 25.00
N PHE A 299 -1.91 -8.71 24.44
CA PHE A 299 -1.18 -7.71 25.22
C PHE A 299 -2.08 -7.06 26.28
N MET A 300 -3.30 -6.70 25.92
CA MET A 300 -4.24 -6.05 26.84
C MET A 300 -4.72 -6.97 27.98
N TRP A 301 -4.97 -8.25 27.70
CA TRP A 301 -5.64 -9.17 28.63
C TRP A 301 -4.73 -10.20 29.29
N LEU A 302 -3.73 -10.70 28.57
CA LEU A 302 -2.94 -11.87 29.01
C LEU A 302 -1.58 -11.51 29.59
N THR A 303 -1.06 -10.31 29.29
CA THR A 303 0.21 -9.85 29.85
C THR A 303 0.04 -9.38 31.30
N LYS A 304 1.12 -9.45 32.08
CA LYS A 304 1.19 -8.95 33.45
C LYS A 304 1.94 -7.61 33.51
N SER A 305 2.87 -7.33 32.58
CA SER A 305 3.60 -6.05 32.53
C SER A 305 2.64 -4.87 32.38
N LYS A 306 2.89 -3.80 33.15
CA LYS A 306 2.10 -2.56 33.03
C LYS A 306 2.31 -1.91 31.66
N ARG A 307 3.56 -1.91 31.17
CA ARG A 307 3.95 -1.41 29.85
C ARG A 307 3.22 -2.14 28.73
N ASN A 308 3.27 -3.48 28.72
CA ASN A 308 2.65 -4.28 27.67
C ASN A 308 1.12 -4.12 27.65
N ARG A 309 0.46 -4.10 28.82
CA ARG A 309 -0.99 -3.81 28.90
C ARG A 309 -1.36 -2.45 28.32
N ALA A 310 -0.59 -1.42 28.63
CA ALA A 310 -0.83 -0.07 28.11
C ALA A 310 -0.65 -0.01 26.59
N ILE A 311 0.37 -0.66 26.05
CA ILE A 311 0.59 -0.77 24.60
C ILE A 311 -0.57 -1.52 23.93
N GLY A 312 -0.98 -2.66 24.48
CA GLY A 312 -2.09 -3.47 23.96
C GLY A 312 -3.38 -2.65 23.84
N ARG A 313 -3.81 -2.02 24.95
CA ARG A 313 -5.02 -1.18 25.00
C ARG A 313 -5.04 -0.12 23.90
N ALA A 314 -3.92 0.56 23.71
CA ALA A 314 -3.84 1.64 22.75
C ALA A 314 -3.61 1.17 21.30
N SER A 315 -3.37 -0.12 21.08
CA SER A 315 -3.16 -0.69 19.75
C SER A 315 -4.36 -1.49 19.23
N VAL A 316 -5.30 -1.88 20.10
CA VAL A 316 -6.48 -2.70 19.73
C VAL A 316 -7.30 -2.03 18.62
N VAL A 317 -7.71 -0.77 18.81
CA VAL A 317 -8.60 -0.09 17.85
C VAL A 317 -7.92 0.08 16.48
N PRO A 318 -6.71 0.65 16.37
CA PRO A 318 -6.02 0.75 15.08
C PRO A 318 -5.84 -0.61 14.39
N THR A 319 -5.42 -1.63 15.13
CA THR A 319 -5.16 -2.98 14.59
C THR A 319 -6.46 -3.63 14.07
N PHE A 320 -7.60 -3.34 14.71
CA PHE A 320 -8.90 -3.81 14.24
C PHE A 320 -9.23 -3.30 12.83
N PHE A 321 -8.71 -2.14 12.44
CA PHE A 321 -8.83 -1.56 11.09
C PHE A 321 -7.55 -1.77 10.24
N GLY A 322 -6.72 -2.77 10.58
CA GLY A 322 -5.52 -3.11 9.81
C GLY A 322 -4.31 -2.20 10.05
N VAL A 323 -4.42 -1.19 10.92
CA VAL A 323 -3.36 -0.24 11.25
C VAL A 323 -2.60 -0.75 12.49
N ASN A 324 -1.56 -1.55 12.30
CA ASN A 324 -0.89 -2.26 13.40
C ASN A 324 0.43 -1.60 13.86
N GLU A 325 0.80 -0.43 13.33
CA GLU A 325 2.02 0.26 13.75
C GLU A 325 2.11 0.52 15.27
N PRO A 326 1.01 0.85 15.97
CA PRO A 326 1.04 1.02 17.42
C PRO A 326 1.58 -0.20 18.17
N ILE A 327 1.27 -1.42 17.71
CA ILE A 327 1.82 -2.64 18.32
C ILE A 327 3.20 -2.97 17.77
N LEU A 328 3.43 -2.78 16.47
CA LEU A 328 4.72 -3.09 15.83
C LEU A 328 5.89 -2.32 16.44
N PHE A 329 5.69 -1.04 16.74
CA PHE A 329 6.74 -0.20 17.31
C PHE A 329 6.61 0.02 18.82
N GLY A 330 5.38 -0.06 19.36
CA GLY A 330 5.16 0.14 20.79
C GLY A 330 5.69 -1.03 21.61
N ALA A 331 5.41 -2.26 21.18
CA ALA A 331 5.89 -3.50 21.80
C ALA A 331 7.15 -4.07 21.15
N PRO A 332 7.93 -3.21 20.49
CA PRO A 332 8.76 -3.50 19.30
C PRO A 332 8.67 -4.96 18.82
N LEU A 333 7.69 -5.29 17.98
CA LEU A 333 7.65 -6.61 17.32
C LEU A 333 8.66 -6.66 16.16
N VAL A 334 8.85 -5.53 15.49
CA VAL A 334 9.83 -5.36 14.41
C VAL A 334 11.24 -5.51 14.98
N LEU A 335 12.09 -6.25 14.27
CA LEU A 335 13.47 -6.58 14.66
C LEU A 335 13.61 -7.32 16.00
N ASN A 336 12.52 -7.68 16.67
CA ASN A 336 12.56 -8.42 17.93
C ASN A 336 12.62 -9.92 17.67
N PRO A 337 13.74 -10.60 18.00
CA PRO A 337 13.94 -12.00 17.66
C PRO A 337 12.89 -12.95 18.27
N ILE A 338 12.27 -12.57 19.39
CA ILE A 338 11.20 -13.36 20.02
C ILE A 338 10.00 -13.48 19.09
N PHE A 339 9.67 -12.39 18.39
CA PHE A 339 8.53 -12.36 17.49
C PHE A 339 8.86 -12.77 16.06
N PHE A 340 10.12 -13.05 15.70
CA PHE A 340 10.51 -13.42 14.33
C PHE A 340 9.69 -14.59 13.78
N ILE A 341 9.60 -15.68 14.55
CA ILE A 341 8.88 -16.88 14.15
C ILE A 341 7.38 -16.61 14.01
N PRO A 342 6.65 -16.16 15.06
CA PRO A 342 5.21 -16.00 14.94
C PRO A 342 4.82 -14.92 13.91
N PHE A 343 5.62 -13.87 13.75
CA PHE A 343 5.34 -12.79 12.81
C PHE A 343 5.37 -13.25 11.34
N ILE A 344 6.29 -14.16 11.00
CA ILE A 344 6.41 -14.71 9.64
C ILE A 344 5.49 -15.91 9.45
N PHE A 345 5.39 -16.77 10.46
CA PHE A 345 4.68 -18.03 10.34
C PHE A 345 3.16 -17.90 10.41
N ALA A 346 2.60 -17.00 11.24
CA ALA A 346 1.15 -16.84 11.35
C ALA A 346 0.47 -16.52 9.99
N PRO A 347 0.97 -15.56 9.18
CA PRO A 347 0.44 -15.33 7.84
C PRO A 347 0.51 -16.54 6.91
N ILE A 348 1.59 -17.33 7.00
CA ILE A 348 1.79 -18.55 6.19
C ILE A 348 0.80 -19.65 6.62
N ALA A 349 0.64 -19.86 7.93
CA ALA A 349 -0.33 -20.81 8.46
C ALA A 349 -1.75 -20.42 8.04
N ASN A 350 -2.10 -19.13 8.14
CA ASN A 350 -3.42 -18.64 7.76
C ASN A 350 -3.74 -18.88 6.28
N VAL A 351 -2.79 -18.60 5.38
CA VAL A 351 -3.03 -18.84 3.95
C VAL A 351 -3.06 -20.33 3.59
N TRP A 352 -2.32 -21.18 4.29
CA TRP A 352 -2.40 -22.63 4.12
C TRP A 352 -3.76 -23.17 4.56
N ILE A 353 -4.25 -22.75 5.72
CA ILE A 353 -5.58 -23.12 6.22
C ILE A 353 -6.65 -22.61 5.26
N PHE A 354 -6.55 -21.37 4.79
CA PHE A 354 -7.47 -20.83 3.79
C PHE A 354 -7.48 -21.68 2.52
N LYS A 355 -6.31 -21.99 1.95
CA LYS A 355 -6.19 -22.85 0.76
C LYS A 355 -6.81 -24.22 0.98
N PHE A 356 -6.61 -24.84 2.14
CA PHE A 356 -7.26 -26.11 2.51
C PHE A 356 -8.79 -25.99 2.52
N PHE A 357 -9.35 -24.91 3.08
CA PHE A 357 -10.80 -24.67 3.06
C PHE A 357 -11.35 -24.57 1.63
N ILE A 358 -10.61 -23.93 0.72
CA ILE A 358 -11.03 -23.80 -0.68
C ILE A 358 -10.92 -25.12 -1.44
N GLU A 359 -9.74 -25.77 -1.39
CA GLU A 359 -9.45 -26.94 -2.23
C GLU A 359 -10.06 -28.24 -1.70
N THR A 360 -10.18 -28.38 -0.37
CA THR A 360 -10.60 -29.64 0.27
C THR A 360 -12.02 -29.56 0.83
N LEU A 361 -12.39 -28.44 1.46
CA LEU A 361 -13.72 -28.28 2.07
C LEU A 361 -14.76 -27.66 1.12
N GLY A 362 -14.35 -27.27 -0.09
CA GLY A 362 -15.25 -26.72 -1.11
C GLY A 362 -15.78 -25.33 -0.79
N MET A 363 -15.10 -24.54 0.05
CA MET A 363 -15.44 -23.13 0.26
C MET A 363 -15.05 -22.31 -0.98
N ASN A 364 -15.91 -21.41 -1.46
CA ASN A 364 -15.52 -20.50 -2.56
C ASN A 364 -14.57 -19.41 -2.04
N SER A 365 -13.57 -19.05 -2.86
CA SER A 365 -12.58 -18.02 -2.57
C SER A 365 -13.17 -16.61 -2.72
N PHE A 366 -12.34 -15.59 -2.48
CA PHE A 366 -12.73 -14.19 -2.56
C PHE A 366 -13.18 -13.79 -3.98
N THR A 367 -14.30 -13.07 -4.06
CA THR A 367 -14.89 -12.56 -5.32
C THR A 367 -15.07 -11.04 -5.31
N ALA A 368 -14.92 -10.38 -4.17
CA ALA A 368 -15.10 -8.94 -4.01
C ALA A 368 -13.86 -8.26 -3.41
N ASN A 369 -13.59 -7.01 -3.80
CA ASN A 369 -12.46 -6.22 -3.31
C ASN A 369 -12.94 -5.23 -2.24
N LEU A 370 -12.65 -5.52 -0.98
CA LEU A 370 -13.06 -4.66 0.13
C LEU A 370 -11.94 -3.66 0.50
N PRO A 371 -12.28 -2.53 1.16
CA PRO A 371 -11.25 -1.66 1.72
C PRO A 371 -10.38 -2.44 2.70
N TRP A 372 -9.05 -2.28 2.62
CA TRP A 372 -8.11 -2.96 3.53
C TRP A 372 -8.34 -2.61 5.01
N THR A 373 -8.98 -1.46 5.28
CA THR A 373 -9.37 -1.03 6.62
C THR A 373 -10.59 -1.77 7.16
N THR A 374 -11.27 -2.61 6.35
CA THR A 374 -12.38 -3.44 6.83
C THR A 374 -11.86 -4.39 7.90
N PRO A 375 -12.54 -4.52 9.06
CA PRO A 375 -12.10 -5.44 10.10
C PRO A 375 -11.89 -6.86 9.57
N GLY A 376 -10.71 -7.44 9.82
CA GLY A 376 -10.26 -8.69 9.20
C GLY A 376 -11.33 -9.81 9.16
N PRO A 377 -11.90 -10.23 10.31
CA PRO A 377 -12.90 -11.31 10.33
C PRO A 377 -14.16 -10.98 9.52
N LEU A 378 -14.57 -9.71 9.53
CA LEU A 378 -15.68 -9.24 8.72
C LEU A 378 -15.31 -9.22 7.23
N GLY A 379 -14.08 -8.82 6.89
CA GLY A 379 -13.55 -8.84 5.54
C GLY A 379 -13.49 -10.24 4.94
N ILE A 380 -13.14 -11.26 5.74
CA ILE A 380 -13.23 -12.68 5.33
C ILE A 380 -14.66 -13.01 4.91
N VAL A 381 -15.62 -12.84 5.83
CA VAL A 381 -17.02 -13.22 5.59
C VAL A 381 -17.65 -12.44 4.44
N LEU A 382 -17.44 -11.12 4.38
CA LEU A 382 -17.96 -10.27 3.31
C LEU A 382 -17.37 -10.66 1.96
N GLY A 383 -16.04 -10.83 1.89
CA GLY A 383 -15.31 -11.01 0.65
C GLY A 383 -15.50 -12.39 0.01
N THR A 384 -15.92 -13.38 0.79
CA THR A 384 -16.27 -14.74 0.35
C THR A 384 -17.79 -14.98 0.37
N ASN A 385 -18.60 -13.93 0.24
CA ASN A 385 -20.06 -14.00 0.08
C ASN A 385 -20.83 -14.66 1.25
N PHE A 386 -20.41 -14.47 2.50
CA PHE A 386 -21.12 -14.97 3.69
C PHE A 386 -21.38 -16.48 3.71
N GLN A 387 -20.55 -17.27 3.02
CA GLN A 387 -20.66 -18.73 3.10
C GLN A 387 -20.40 -19.19 4.54
N PHE A 388 -21.14 -20.19 5.01
CA PHE A 388 -21.01 -20.73 6.37
C PHE A 388 -19.55 -21.05 6.75
N LEU A 389 -18.81 -21.71 5.85
CA LEU A 389 -17.40 -22.05 6.06
C LEU A 389 -16.50 -20.83 6.28
N SER A 390 -16.89 -19.66 5.78
CA SER A 390 -16.14 -18.40 5.98
C SER A 390 -16.17 -17.93 7.43
N PHE A 391 -17.31 -18.12 8.11
CA PHE A 391 -17.43 -17.82 9.55
C PHE A 391 -16.59 -18.77 10.39
N VAL A 392 -16.62 -20.06 10.03
CA VAL A 392 -15.80 -21.10 10.68
C VAL A 392 -14.31 -20.78 10.48
N LEU A 393 -13.92 -20.43 9.26
CA LEU A 393 -12.55 -20.01 8.95
C LEU A 393 -12.14 -18.80 9.77
N ALA A 394 -12.94 -17.73 9.80
CA ALA A 394 -12.60 -16.51 10.52
C ALA A 394 -12.36 -16.78 12.01
N ALA A 395 -13.22 -17.58 12.64
CA ALA A 395 -13.03 -18.00 14.03
C ALA A 395 -11.78 -18.88 14.21
N LEU A 396 -11.54 -19.83 13.30
CA LEU A 396 -10.38 -20.70 13.35
C LEU A 396 -9.06 -19.94 13.22
N LEU A 397 -8.95 -19.00 12.27
CA LEU A 397 -7.73 -18.21 12.08
C LEU A 397 -7.40 -17.38 13.32
N ILE A 398 -8.40 -16.78 13.97
CA ILE A 398 -8.21 -16.08 15.26
C ILE A 398 -7.62 -17.03 16.32
N LEU A 399 -8.15 -18.25 16.44
CA LEU A 399 -7.65 -19.24 17.41
C LEU A 399 -6.23 -19.69 17.08
N VAL A 400 -5.93 -19.91 15.80
CA VAL A 400 -4.60 -20.30 15.32
C VAL A 400 -3.59 -19.19 15.58
N ASP A 401 -3.93 -17.93 15.26
CA ASP A 401 -3.05 -16.79 15.53
C ASP A 401 -2.78 -16.64 17.02
N VAL A 402 -3.79 -16.82 17.89
CA VAL A 402 -3.59 -16.84 19.35
C VAL A 402 -2.62 -17.97 19.72
N ALA A 403 -2.83 -19.19 19.22
CA ALA A 403 -1.96 -20.33 19.53
C ALA A 403 -0.51 -20.12 19.07
N ILE A 404 -0.30 -19.49 17.91
CA ILE A 404 1.03 -19.21 17.36
C ILE A 404 1.73 -18.13 18.19
N TYR A 405 1.06 -17.02 18.51
CA TYR A 405 1.68 -15.88 19.19
C TYR A 405 1.81 -16.03 20.70
N TYR A 406 0.88 -16.74 21.35
CA TYR A 406 0.82 -16.88 22.81
C TYR A 406 2.14 -17.32 23.48
N PRO A 407 2.86 -18.38 23.02
CA PRO A 407 4.09 -18.81 23.69
C PRO A 407 5.18 -17.73 23.65
N PHE A 408 5.32 -17.01 22.54
CA PHE A 408 6.31 -15.96 22.37
C PHE A 408 5.96 -14.71 23.18
N LEU A 409 4.66 -14.36 23.21
CA LEU A 409 4.15 -13.28 24.03
C LEU A 409 4.43 -13.51 25.52
N LYS A 410 4.27 -14.74 26.01
CA LYS A 410 4.56 -15.09 27.40
C LYS A 410 6.04 -14.90 27.75
N VAL A 411 6.94 -15.31 26.84
CA VAL A 411 8.40 -15.11 27.03
C VAL A 411 8.74 -13.63 27.04
N TYR A 412 8.21 -12.86 26.08
CA TYR A 412 8.45 -11.42 26.02
C TYR A 412 7.91 -10.70 27.26
N ASP A 413 6.71 -11.05 27.72
CA ASP A 413 6.11 -10.42 28.88
C ASP A 413 6.89 -10.66 30.17
N GLU A 414 7.43 -11.87 30.38
CA GLU A 414 8.27 -12.13 31.57
C GLU A 414 9.57 -11.32 31.53
N GLN A 415 10.19 -11.15 30.35
CA GLN A 415 11.36 -10.26 30.21
C GLN A 415 11.03 -8.83 30.59
N ILE A 416 9.88 -8.31 30.13
CA ILE A 416 9.49 -6.92 30.44
C ILE A 416 9.09 -6.77 31.91
N LEU A 417 8.50 -7.80 32.52
CA LEU A 417 8.22 -7.81 33.95
C LEU A 417 9.49 -7.79 34.79
N GLU A 418 10.53 -8.53 34.39
CA GLU A 418 11.83 -8.52 35.07
C GLU A 418 12.51 -7.14 34.94
N GLU A 419 12.42 -6.49 33.78
CA GLU A 419 12.86 -5.10 33.59
C GLU A 419 12.09 -4.14 34.53
N GLU A 420 10.75 -4.24 34.56
CA GLU A 420 9.89 -3.41 35.42
C GLU A 420 10.20 -3.62 36.93
N ARG A 421 10.52 -4.85 37.34
CA ARG A 421 10.86 -5.19 38.73
C ARG A 421 12.26 -4.74 39.11
N SER A 422 13.23 -4.87 38.21
CA SER A 422 14.64 -4.56 38.46
C SER A 422 14.96 -3.07 38.33
N GLY A 423 14.06 -2.27 37.74
CA GLY A 423 14.28 -0.85 37.46
C GLY A 423 15.35 -0.61 36.39
N LYS A 424 15.90 -1.67 35.79
CA LYS A 424 16.84 -1.62 34.67
C LYS A 424 16.01 -1.80 33.40
N ALA A 425 15.71 -0.70 32.72
CA ALA A 425 15.24 -0.80 31.34
C ALA A 425 16.38 -1.41 30.52
N ASN A 426 16.18 -2.58 29.93
CA ASN A 426 17.14 -3.13 28.98
C ASN A 426 16.97 -2.37 27.67
N ASP A 427 17.57 -1.18 27.62
CA ASP A 427 17.41 -0.27 26.50
C ASP A 427 18.15 -0.78 25.26
N GLU A 428 19.00 -1.81 25.30
CA GLU A 428 19.73 -2.32 24.13
C GLU A 428 18.85 -2.65 22.91
N LEU A 429 17.65 -3.23 23.08
CA LEU A 429 16.79 -3.56 21.93
C LEU A 429 16.05 -2.31 21.43
N LYS A 430 15.63 -1.43 22.34
CA LYS A 430 15.11 -0.10 21.99
C LYS A 430 16.18 0.71 21.26
N GLU A 431 17.40 0.77 21.80
CA GLU A 431 18.61 1.37 21.25
C GLU A 431 19.03 0.72 19.92
N LYS A 432 18.82 -0.58 19.70
CA LYS A 432 19.10 -1.23 18.40
C LYS A 432 18.01 -0.96 17.35
N VAL A 433 16.74 -0.90 17.75
CA VAL A 433 15.66 -0.41 16.88
C VAL A 433 15.91 1.08 16.58
N ALA A 434 16.28 1.86 17.58
CA ALA A 434 16.67 3.25 17.53
C ALA A 434 17.97 3.53 16.76
N ALA A 435 18.94 2.62 16.76
CA ALA A 435 20.18 2.77 16.03
C ALA A 435 19.99 2.38 14.55
N ASN A 436 19.13 1.38 14.28
CA ASN A 436 18.67 1.05 12.94
C ASN A 436 17.73 2.11 12.32
N PHE A 437 17.27 3.05 13.15
CA PHE A 437 16.50 4.23 12.79
C PHE A 437 17.01 5.44 13.59
N ASN A 438 18.13 6.05 13.17
CA ASN A 438 18.87 7.15 13.85
C ASN A 438 18.07 8.06 14.85
N THR A 439 17.83 7.57 16.07
CA THR A 439 17.07 8.32 17.10
C THR A 439 17.88 9.39 17.82
N ALA A 440 19.20 9.45 17.66
CA ALA A 440 20.04 10.35 18.44
C ALA A 440 19.64 11.83 18.30
N LYS A 441 19.04 12.21 17.16
CA LYS A 441 18.43 13.54 16.99
C LYS A 441 17.02 13.65 17.59
N ALA A 442 16.19 12.62 17.46
CA ALA A 442 14.82 12.59 17.97
C ALA A 442 14.75 12.56 19.50
N ASP A 443 15.63 11.79 20.14
CA ASP A 443 15.76 11.69 21.59
C ASP A 443 16.35 12.98 22.17
N ALA A 444 17.34 13.60 21.52
CA ALA A 444 17.85 14.92 21.92
C ALA A 444 16.79 16.04 21.77
N ILE A 445 15.89 15.95 20.78
CA ILE A 445 14.74 16.86 20.62
C ILE A 445 13.74 16.66 21.77
N LEU A 446 13.46 15.41 22.16
CA LEU A 446 12.54 15.07 23.25
C LEU A 446 13.12 15.34 24.64
N GLU A 447 14.44 15.20 24.84
CA GLU A 447 15.14 15.56 26.07
C GLU A 447 15.24 17.08 26.24
N LYS A 448 15.50 17.84 25.15
CA LYS A 448 15.39 19.31 25.17
C LYS A 448 13.97 19.79 25.45
N ALA A 449 12.96 19.03 25.03
CA ALA A 449 11.55 19.28 25.31
C ALA A 449 11.09 18.78 26.70
N GLY A 450 12.04 18.52 27.61
CA GLY A 450 11.80 18.14 29.00
C GLY A 450 10.76 19.03 29.70
N VAL A 451 10.00 18.39 30.57
CA VAL A 451 8.80 18.91 31.24
C VAL A 451 9.11 20.09 32.16
N GLU A 452 9.24 21.28 31.57
CA GLU A 452 8.82 22.56 32.13
C GLU A 452 8.20 23.36 30.98
N ALA A 453 7.26 24.25 31.28
CA ALA A 453 6.39 24.87 30.29
C ALA A 453 7.13 25.63 29.17
N ALA A 454 7.48 24.96 28.07
CA ALA A 454 7.70 25.63 26.80
C ALA A 454 6.36 26.27 26.40
N GLN A 455 6.28 27.60 26.51
CA GLN A 455 5.22 28.37 25.88
C GLN A 455 5.27 28.05 24.38
N ASN A 456 4.17 27.53 23.82
CA ASN A 456 4.07 27.37 22.37
C ASN A 456 4.24 28.75 21.74
N THR A 457 5.29 28.96 20.94
CA THR A 457 5.58 30.25 20.28
C THR A 457 5.08 30.31 18.84
N ILE A 458 4.39 29.28 18.35
CA ILE A 458 3.78 29.28 17.01
C ILE A 458 2.66 30.34 16.99
N THR A 459 2.95 31.48 16.39
CA THR A 459 2.01 32.61 16.24
C THR A 459 1.40 32.70 14.84
N GLU A 460 2.03 32.09 13.84
CA GLU A 460 1.57 32.06 12.45
C GLU A 460 0.89 30.74 12.11
N GLU A 461 -0.09 30.78 11.19
CA GLU A 461 -0.78 29.56 10.75
C GLU A 461 0.22 28.60 10.09
N THR A 462 0.37 27.42 10.69
CA THR A 462 1.30 26.37 10.23
C THR A 462 0.52 25.16 9.74
N ASN A 463 0.64 24.86 8.45
CA ASN A 463 0.05 23.70 7.81
C ASN A 463 1.04 22.52 7.82
N VAL A 464 0.63 21.41 8.45
CA VAL A 464 1.45 20.21 8.63
C VAL A 464 0.87 19.06 7.82
N LEU A 465 1.67 18.41 6.99
CA LEU A 465 1.30 17.20 6.27
C LEU A 465 1.98 15.98 6.87
N VAL A 466 1.20 15.06 7.45
CA VAL A 466 1.71 13.77 7.91
C VAL A 466 1.56 12.73 6.81
N LEU A 467 2.66 12.08 6.41
CA LEU A 467 2.67 11.06 5.37
C LEU A 467 2.96 9.67 5.92
N CYS A 468 2.13 8.70 5.57
CA CYS A 468 2.43 7.27 5.77
C CYS A 468 2.29 6.48 4.46
N ALA A 469 2.39 5.15 4.50
CA ALA A 469 2.30 4.34 3.29
C ALA A 469 0.90 4.39 2.63
N GLY A 470 -0.19 4.50 3.40
CA GLY A 470 -1.56 4.36 2.91
C GLY A 470 -2.61 5.25 3.61
N GLY A 471 -2.21 6.36 4.23
CA GLY A 471 -3.10 7.33 4.87
C GLY A 471 -3.58 7.00 6.31
N GLY A 472 -3.69 5.72 6.68
CA GLY A 472 -4.22 5.30 7.98
C GLY A 472 -3.39 5.79 9.17
N THR A 473 -2.12 5.38 9.23
CA THR A 473 -1.19 5.76 10.31
C THR A 473 -0.98 7.26 10.41
N SER A 474 -0.88 7.97 9.27
CA SER A 474 -0.77 9.45 9.22
C SER A 474 -1.97 10.14 9.85
N GLY A 475 -3.17 9.58 9.72
CA GLY A 475 -4.38 10.09 10.36
C GLY A 475 -4.29 10.13 11.88
N LEU A 476 -3.59 9.18 12.51
CA LEU A 476 -3.44 9.16 13.97
C LEU A 476 -2.71 10.41 14.49
N LEU A 477 -1.59 10.79 13.86
CA LEU A 477 -0.81 11.95 14.28
C LEU A 477 -1.49 13.27 13.85
N ALA A 478 -2.03 13.34 12.63
CA ALA A 478 -2.73 14.53 12.16
C ALA A 478 -3.93 14.86 13.06
N ASN A 479 -4.72 13.86 13.45
CA ASN A 479 -5.84 14.05 14.37
C ASN A 479 -5.37 14.47 15.77
N ALA A 480 -4.27 13.91 16.28
CA ALA A 480 -3.69 14.31 17.55
C ALA A 480 -3.23 15.77 17.54
N LEU A 481 -2.56 16.20 16.46
CA LEU A 481 -2.15 17.58 16.24
C LEU A 481 -3.34 18.53 16.18
N ASN A 482 -4.36 18.22 15.36
CA ASN A 482 -5.55 19.05 15.23
C ASN A 482 -6.31 19.19 16.56
N LYS A 483 -6.46 18.09 17.31
CA LYS A 483 -7.10 18.12 18.62
C LYS A 483 -6.32 18.97 19.61
N ALA A 484 -5.00 18.81 19.66
CA ALA A 484 -4.14 19.60 20.54
C ALA A 484 -4.12 21.08 20.15
N ALA A 485 -4.04 21.39 18.86
CA ALA A 485 -4.08 22.75 18.34
C ALA A 485 -5.35 23.47 18.77
N ALA A 486 -6.51 22.80 18.69
CA ALA A 486 -7.77 23.33 19.18
C ALA A 486 -7.81 23.51 20.71
N GLU A 487 -7.29 22.54 21.48
CA GLU A 487 -7.25 22.56 22.95
C GLU A 487 -6.36 23.70 23.48
N TYR A 488 -5.17 23.85 22.90
CA TYR A 488 -4.16 24.83 23.32
C TYR A 488 -4.22 26.15 22.55
N LYS A 489 -5.19 26.30 21.63
CA LYS A 489 -5.37 27.49 20.77
C LYS A 489 -4.11 27.86 19.97
N VAL A 490 -3.43 26.84 19.45
CA VAL A 490 -2.23 27.00 18.61
C VAL A 490 -2.67 26.96 17.14
N PRO A 491 -2.19 27.88 16.28
CA PRO A 491 -2.62 27.98 14.88
C PRO A 491 -1.94 26.90 14.00
N VAL A 492 -2.08 25.63 14.37
CA VAL A 492 -1.59 24.48 13.59
C VAL A 492 -2.77 23.74 12.96
N LYS A 493 -2.69 23.47 11.66
CA LYS A 493 -3.62 22.58 10.95
C LYS A 493 -2.85 21.42 10.37
N ALA A 494 -3.29 20.19 10.65
CA ALA A 494 -2.64 18.99 10.17
C ALA A 494 -3.53 18.21 9.21
N ALA A 495 -2.95 17.78 8.09
CA ALA A 495 -3.55 16.85 7.14
C ALA A 495 -2.80 15.51 7.15
N ALA A 496 -3.48 14.45 6.73
CA ALA A 496 -2.91 13.13 6.57
C ALA A 496 -2.91 12.71 5.09
N GLY A 497 -1.87 12.02 4.66
CA GLY A 497 -1.75 11.57 3.27
C GLY A 497 -0.96 10.26 3.12
N GLY A 498 -1.20 9.60 1.99
CA GLY A 498 -0.35 8.51 1.52
C GLY A 498 0.86 9.03 0.77
N TYR A 499 2.03 8.42 0.98
CA TYR A 499 3.20 8.68 0.15
C TYR A 499 2.88 8.31 -1.31
N GLY A 500 3.06 9.26 -2.24
CA GLY A 500 2.68 9.13 -3.66
C GLY A 500 1.48 9.99 -4.03
N ALA A 501 0.50 10.12 -3.13
CA ALA A 501 -0.72 10.92 -3.34
C ALA A 501 -0.59 12.40 -2.95
N HIS A 502 0.48 12.77 -2.24
CA HIS A 502 0.68 14.10 -1.68
C HIS A 502 1.21 15.17 -2.65
N ARG A 503 1.61 14.79 -3.86
CA ARG A 503 2.44 15.64 -4.72
C ARG A 503 1.77 16.95 -5.11
N GLU A 504 0.47 16.90 -5.42
CA GLU A 504 -0.28 18.08 -5.87
C GLU A 504 -0.63 19.03 -4.73
N MET A 505 -0.85 18.50 -3.52
CA MET A 505 -1.17 19.29 -2.32
C MET A 505 0.07 19.78 -1.58
N LEU A 506 1.27 19.27 -1.91
CA LEU A 506 2.52 19.60 -1.21
C LEU A 506 2.77 21.11 -1.06
N PRO A 507 2.52 21.97 -2.07
CA PRO A 507 2.73 23.42 -1.94
C PRO A 507 1.84 24.13 -0.91
N GLU A 508 0.82 23.47 -0.36
CA GLU A 508 -0.11 24.03 0.63
C GLU A 508 0.39 23.88 2.09
N PHE A 509 1.55 23.23 2.29
CA PHE A 509 2.06 22.88 3.62
C PHE A 509 3.42 23.51 3.93
N ASP A 510 3.64 23.83 5.20
CA ASP A 510 4.88 24.42 5.72
C ASP A 510 5.82 23.35 6.30
N LEU A 511 5.26 22.24 6.79
CA LEU A 511 6.00 21.12 7.35
C LEU A 511 5.44 19.78 6.85
N VAL A 512 6.33 18.89 6.44
CA VAL A 512 6.01 17.48 6.18
C VAL A 512 6.60 16.60 7.27
N ILE A 513 5.80 15.71 7.86
CA ILE A 513 6.23 14.70 8.83
C ILE A 513 6.08 13.31 8.22
N LEU A 514 7.18 12.58 8.06
CA LEU A 514 7.17 11.20 7.60
C LEU A 514 6.96 10.23 8.77
N ALA A 515 5.93 9.40 8.64
CA ALA A 515 5.72 8.24 9.50
C ALA A 515 6.82 7.18 9.27
N PRO A 516 7.06 6.29 10.25
CA PRO A 516 8.18 5.34 10.21
C PRO A 516 8.22 4.45 8.96
N GLN A 517 7.05 4.07 8.41
CA GLN A 517 6.99 3.17 7.25
C GLN A 517 7.59 3.77 5.97
N VAL A 518 7.52 5.10 5.85
CA VAL A 518 7.95 5.82 4.65
C VAL A 518 9.22 6.62 4.89
N ALA A 519 9.87 6.44 6.04
CA ALA A 519 11.13 7.09 6.39
C ALA A 519 12.28 6.75 5.42
N SER A 520 12.23 5.59 4.76
CA SER A 520 13.18 5.22 3.69
C SER A 520 13.09 6.13 2.45
N ASN A 521 12.00 6.90 2.32
CA ASN A 521 11.81 7.87 1.25
C ASN A 521 12.24 9.29 1.65
N PHE A 522 12.91 9.48 2.81
CA PHE A 522 13.30 10.80 3.31
C PHE A 522 14.11 11.60 2.30
N GLU A 523 15.11 11.00 1.66
CA GLU A 523 15.93 11.69 0.64
C GLU A 523 15.10 12.11 -0.58
N ASP A 524 14.15 11.27 -1.00
CA ASP A 524 13.26 11.61 -2.11
C ASP A 524 12.33 12.78 -1.74
N MET A 525 11.83 12.82 -0.51
CA MET A 525 10.99 13.92 -0.01
C MET A 525 11.78 15.20 0.23
N LYS A 526 13.02 15.07 0.70
CA LYS A 526 13.90 16.21 0.92
C LYS A 526 14.11 16.96 -0.39
N ALA A 527 14.37 16.24 -1.47
CA ALA A 527 14.50 16.82 -2.80
C ALA A 527 13.23 17.55 -3.29
N GLU A 528 12.03 17.18 -2.83
CA GLU A 528 10.77 17.86 -3.16
C GLU A 528 10.49 19.06 -2.26
N THR A 529 10.65 18.87 -0.94
CA THR A 529 10.39 19.88 0.09
C THR A 529 11.40 21.03 0.05
N ASP A 530 12.70 20.75 -0.15
CA ASP A 530 13.75 21.76 -0.32
C ASP A 530 13.44 22.67 -1.54
N LYS A 531 12.85 22.12 -2.61
CA LYS A 531 12.48 22.88 -3.82
C LYS A 531 11.33 23.87 -3.59
N LEU A 532 10.54 23.64 -2.55
CA LEU A 532 9.35 24.41 -2.18
C LEU A 532 9.57 25.25 -0.90
N GLY A 533 10.73 25.13 -0.24
CA GLY A 533 10.99 25.80 1.04
C GLY A 533 10.25 25.18 2.23
N ILE A 534 9.77 23.95 2.09
CA ILE A 534 8.96 23.25 3.09
C ILE A 534 9.90 22.53 4.07
N LYS A 535 9.65 22.61 5.38
CA LYS A 535 10.42 21.86 6.37
C LYS A 535 10.07 20.37 6.29
N LEU A 536 11.04 19.49 6.54
CA LEU A 536 10.85 18.04 6.50
C LEU A 536 11.37 17.38 7.77
N ALA A 537 10.47 16.68 8.46
CA ALA A 537 10.79 15.83 9.59
C ALA A 537 10.46 14.37 9.27
N LYS A 538 11.15 13.45 9.94
CA LYS A 538 10.77 12.03 10.01
C LYS A 538 10.68 11.63 11.47
N THR A 539 9.91 10.58 11.72
CA THR A 539 9.69 10.05 13.05
C THR A 539 10.11 8.58 13.12
N GLU A 540 10.64 8.16 14.26
CA GLU A 540 10.76 6.73 14.56
C GLU A 540 9.47 6.15 15.13
N GLY A 541 9.37 4.82 15.13
CA GLY A 541 8.21 4.10 15.64
C GLY A 541 7.77 4.49 17.05
N GLY A 542 8.70 4.46 18.01
CA GLY A 542 8.41 4.81 19.41
C GLY A 542 8.01 6.28 19.57
N GLN A 543 8.75 7.19 18.93
CA GLN A 543 8.45 8.62 18.91
C GLN A 543 7.08 8.89 18.30
N TYR A 544 6.78 8.33 17.13
CA TYR A 544 5.51 8.52 16.44
C TYR A 544 4.33 8.12 17.31
N ILE A 545 4.41 6.96 17.97
CA ILE A 545 3.36 6.50 18.91
C ILE A 545 3.21 7.49 20.07
N LYS A 546 4.32 7.97 20.65
CA LYS A 546 4.27 8.98 21.71
C LYS A 546 3.55 10.25 21.23
N LEU A 547 3.92 10.79 20.07
CA LEU A 547 3.33 12.01 19.50
C LEU A 547 1.83 11.83 19.19
N THR A 548 1.39 10.63 18.78
CA THR A 548 -0.04 10.36 18.54
C THR A 548 -0.89 10.34 19.82
N ARG A 549 -0.26 10.24 20.99
CA ARG A 549 -0.93 10.17 22.30
C ARG A 549 -0.72 11.42 23.14
N ASP A 550 0.39 12.10 22.93
CA ASP A 550 0.78 13.33 23.61
C ASP A 550 0.64 14.51 22.65
N GLY A 551 -0.56 15.09 22.60
CA GLY A 551 -0.86 16.21 21.71
C GLY A 551 0.01 17.44 21.99
N LYS A 552 0.38 17.70 23.24
CA LYS A 552 1.30 18.78 23.60
C LYS A 552 2.71 18.51 23.09
N GLY A 553 3.19 17.28 23.27
CA GLY A 553 4.46 16.82 22.69
C GLY A 553 4.46 16.86 21.15
N ALA A 554 3.33 16.58 20.50
CA ALA A 554 3.17 16.70 19.05
C ALA A 554 3.30 18.15 18.57
N LEU A 555 2.67 19.10 19.24
CA LEU A 555 2.82 20.54 18.93
C LEU A 555 4.25 21.03 19.17
N ALA A 556 4.86 20.63 20.28
CA ALA A 556 6.26 20.95 20.57
C ALA A 556 7.22 20.39 19.50
N PHE A 557 6.95 19.18 19.02
CA PHE A 557 7.72 18.58 17.92
C PHE A 557 7.60 19.40 16.62
N VAL A 558 6.40 19.91 16.31
CA VAL A 558 6.18 20.81 15.16
C VAL A 558 6.97 22.11 15.34
N GLN A 559 6.84 22.76 16.50
CA GLN A 559 7.54 24.01 16.82
C GLN A 559 9.06 23.86 16.65
N ALA A 560 9.63 22.76 17.14
CA ALA A 560 11.06 22.49 17.04
C ALA A 560 11.59 22.36 15.59
N GLN A 561 10.72 22.21 14.58
CA GLN A 561 11.15 22.19 13.16
C GLN A 561 11.36 23.60 12.57
N PHE A 562 10.84 24.62 13.26
CA PHE A 562 10.91 26.03 12.85
C PHE A 562 11.88 26.85 13.72
N GLU A 563 12.32 26.30 14.85
CA GLU A 563 13.37 26.86 15.70
C GLU A 563 14.75 26.49 15.12
N GLU A 564 15.29 27.34 14.23
CA GLU A 564 16.71 27.36 13.85
C GLU A 564 17.48 28.46 14.58
#